data_AF-A0A9P6JWB0-F1
#
_entry.id   AF-A0A9P6JWB0-F1
#
_cell.length_a   1.000
_cell.length_b   1.000
_cell.length_c   1.000
_cell.angle_alpha   90.00
_cell.angle_beta   90.00
_cell.angle_gamma   90.00
#
_symmetry.space_group_name_H-M   'P 1'
#
loop_
_entity.id
_entity.type
_entity.pdbx_description
1 polymer ?
#
loop_
_entity_poly.entity_id
_entity_poly.type
_entity_poly.pdbx_seq_one_letter_code
_entity_poly.pdbx_strand_id
1 'polypeptide(L)'
;MSEQTAAARINDTAAAGGVLWKLITFSLLLGAFPIGSYFYSLNYIWNGNTTFAAITAIVAANIVLVSYIVISVLEDRKAQVAPEPQPESKKNK
;
A
#
# COMPACT_ATOMS: atom_id res chain seq x y z
N MET A 1 -18.81 16.64 -23.59
CA MET A 1 -17.70 15.68 -23.77
C MET A 1 -16.36 16.18 -23.23
N SER A 2 -16.11 17.50 -23.14
CA SER A 2 -14.88 18.09 -22.56
C SER A 2 -14.81 18.03 -21.02
N GLU A 3 -15.94 18.21 -20.33
CA GLU A 3 -15.97 18.18 -18.85
C GLU A 3 -15.81 16.76 -18.29
N GLN A 4 -16.39 15.76 -18.96
CA GLN A 4 -16.28 14.35 -18.58
C GLN A 4 -14.85 13.80 -18.79
N THR A 5 -14.13 14.30 -19.80
CA THR A 5 -12.70 13.97 -20.01
C THR A 5 -11.79 14.68 -19.00
N ALA A 6 -12.13 15.89 -18.57
CA ALA A 6 -11.40 16.60 -17.51
C ALA A 6 -11.58 15.92 -16.15
N ALA A 7 -12.80 15.53 -15.78
CA ALA A 7 -13.08 14.80 -14.54
C ALA A 7 -12.38 13.42 -14.50
N ALA A 8 -12.38 12.68 -15.61
CA ALA A 8 -11.66 11.41 -15.72
C ALA A 8 -10.14 11.57 -15.52
N ARG A 9 -9.53 12.60 -16.14
CA ARG A 9 -8.10 12.91 -15.99
C ARG A 9 -7.72 13.23 -14.54
N ILE A 10 -8.57 13.97 -13.83
CA ILE A 10 -8.34 14.30 -12.41
C ILE A 10 -8.42 13.05 -11.55
N ASN A 11 -9.38 12.16 -11.82
CA ASN A 11 -9.51 10.88 -11.12
C ASN A 11 -8.31 9.95 -11.36
N ASP A 12 -7.82 9.86 -12.60
CA ASP A 12 -6.63 9.07 -12.94
C ASP A 12 -5.37 9.61 -12.23
N THR A 13 -5.24 10.93 -12.15
CA THR A 13 -4.10 11.58 -11.48
C THR A 13 -4.16 11.39 -9.96
N ALA A 14 -5.36 11.45 -9.37
CA ALA A 14 -5.57 11.19 -7.95
C ALA A 14 -5.32 9.71 -7.59
N ALA A 15 -5.79 8.78 -8.43
CA ALA A 15 -5.51 7.34 -8.29
C ALA A 15 -4.01 7.05 -8.42
N ALA A 16 -3.33 7.63 -9.41
CA ALA A 16 -1.89 7.47 -9.62
C ALA A 16 -1.06 8.01 -8.45
N GLY A 17 -1.46 9.17 -7.88
CA GLY A 17 -0.79 9.76 -6.72
C GLY A 17 -0.89 8.89 -5.46
N GLY A 18 -2.05 8.28 -5.23
CA GLY A 18 -2.26 7.37 -4.09
C GLY A 18 -1.43 6.09 -4.19
N VAL A 19 -1.33 5.50 -5.39
CA VAL A 19 -0.52 4.30 -5.64
C VAL A 19 0.97 4.59 -5.43
N LEU A 20 1.47 5.71 -5.96
CA LEU A 20 2.89 6.07 -5.84
C LEU A 20 3.31 6.22 -4.37
N TRP A 21 2.50 6.90 -3.56
CA TRP A 21 2.77 7.03 -2.12
C TRP A 21 2.83 5.69 -1.42
N LYS A 22 1.92 4.76 -1.74
CA LYS A 22 1.91 3.42 -1.15
C LYS A 22 3.13 2.61 -1.56
N LEU A 23 3.52 2.65 -2.83
CA LEU A 23 4.74 1.99 -3.31
C LEU A 23 5.97 2.51 -2.56
N ILE A 24 6.08 3.82 -2.36
CA ILE A 24 7.17 4.43 -1.57
C ILE A 24 7.12 3.94 -0.12
N THR A 25 5.95 3.98 0.53
CA THR A 25 5.79 3.53 1.91
C THR A 25 6.15 2.05 2.07
N PHE A 26 5.67 1.17 1.18
CA PHE A 26 5.97 -0.25 1.24
C PHE A 26 7.43 -0.56 0.91
N SER A 27 8.04 0.18 -0.01
CA SER A 27 9.48 0.09 -0.30
C SER A 27 10.32 0.42 0.93
N LEU A 28 9.99 1.53 1.61
CA LEU A 28 10.65 1.91 2.87
C LEU A 28 10.41 0.88 3.97
N LEU A 29 9.17 0.39 4.12
CA LEU A 29 8.81 -0.63 5.12
C LEU A 29 9.56 -1.93 4.89
N LEU A 30 9.72 -2.37 3.64
CA LEU A 30 10.41 -3.62 3.32
C LEU A 30 11.88 -3.60 3.76
N GLY A 31 12.51 -2.43 3.81
CA GLY A 31 13.84 -2.26 4.40
C GLY A 31 13.79 -2.05 5.92
N ALA A 32 13.07 -1.02 6.35
CA ALA A 32 13.11 -0.56 7.73
C ALA A 32 12.53 -1.58 8.72
N PHE A 33 11.44 -2.27 8.37
CA PHE A 33 10.77 -3.18 9.29
C PHE A 33 11.58 -4.47 9.56
N PRO A 34 12.11 -5.19 8.55
CA PRO A 34 12.98 -6.35 8.80
C PRO A 34 14.28 -5.98 9.50
N ILE A 35 14.90 -4.84 9.15
CA ILE A 35 16.11 -4.35 9.81
C ILE A 35 15.82 -4.02 11.28
N GLY A 36 14.72 -3.31 11.55
CA GLY A 36 14.27 -3.02 12.92
C GLY A 36 14.00 -4.31 13.70
N SER A 37 13.29 -5.26 13.08
CA SER A 37 13.01 -6.57 13.67
C SER A 37 14.28 -7.36 13.98
N TYR A 38 15.31 -7.28 13.13
CA TYR A 38 16.61 -7.90 13.39
C TYR A 38 17.25 -7.35 14.66
N PHE A 39 17.48 -6.04 14.72
CA PHE A 39 18.16 -5.43 15.87
C PHE A 39 17.33 -5.51 17.15
N TYR A 40 16.00 -5.39 17.04
CA TYR A 40 15.11 -5.57 18.18
C TYR A 40 15.20 -7.00 18.73
N SER A 41 15.04 -8.01 17.88
CA SER A 41 15.10 -9.40 18.31
C SER A 41 16.50 -9.81 18.78
N LEU A 42 17.56 -9.29 18.17
CA LEU A 42 18.94 -9.53 18.57
C LEU A 42 19.21 -9.08 20.01
N ASN A 43 18.77 -7.88 20.38
CA ASN A 43 19.11 -7.28 21.67
C ASN A 43 18.14 -7.67 22.80
N TYR A 44 16.86 -7.93 22.48
CA TYR A 44 15.83 -8.11 23.52
C TYR A 44 15.23 -9.53 23.59
N ILE A 45 15.32 -10.34 22.52
CA ILE A 45 14.67 -11.66 22.49
C ILE A 45 15.72 -12.78 22.52
N TRP A 46 16.77 -12.65 21.71
CA TRP A 46 17.70 -13.74 21.42
C TRP A 46 19.09 -13.58 22.08
N ASN A 47 19.26 -12.59 22.97
CA ASN A 47 20.51 -12.34 23.73
C ASN A 47 21.77 -12.33 22.86
N GLY A 48 21.72 -11.69 21.69
CA GLY A 48 22.85 -11.60 20.77
C GLY A 48 22.99 -12.75 19.78
N ASN A 49 22.09 -13.74 19.75
CA ASN A 49 22.12 -14.79 18.74
C ASN A 49 21.66 -14.25 17.37
N THR A 50 22.64 -14.03 16.49
CA THR A 50 22.44 -13.44 15.15
C THR A 50 21.66 -14.36 14.21
N THR A 51 21.74 -15.68 14.36
CA THR A 51 21.01 -16.64 13.52
C THR A 51 19.50 -16.55 13.76
N PHE A 52 19.06 -16.59 15.02
CA PHE A 52 17.63 -16.46 15.34
C PHE A 52 17.08 -15.07 15.03
N ALA A 53 17.89 -14.02 15.23
CA ALA A 53 17.52 -12.66 14.84
C ALA A 53 17.36 -12.53 13.32
N ALA A 54 18.26 -13.14 12.53
CA ALA A 54 18.17 -13.14 11.06
C ALA A 54 16.92 -13.90 10.58
N ILE A 55 16.61 -15.06 11.16
CA ILE A 55 15.37 -15.80 10.86
C ILE A 55 14.15 -14.93 11.16
N THR A 56 14.13 -14.22 12.30
CA THR A 56 13.04 -13.31 12.66
C THR A 56 12.87 -12.20 11.62
N ALA A 57 13.97 -11.61 11.15
CA ALA A 57 13.95 -10.58 10.11
C ALA A 57 13.42 -11.10 8.77
N ILE A 58 13.81 -12.31 8.37
CA ILE A 58 13.30 -12.95 7.13
C ILE A 58 11.79 -13.18 7.24
N VAL A 59 11.31 -13.68 8.37
CA VAL A 59 9.86 -13.85 8.61
C VAL A 59 9.15 -12.49 8.56
N ALA A 60 9.70 -11.46 9.20
CA ALA A 60 9.16 -10.10 9.16
C ALA A 60 9.07 -9.54 7.73
N ALA A 61 10.09 -9.76 6.89
CA ALA A 61 10.07 -9.32 5.49
C ALA A 61 8.94 -9.99 4.68
N ASN A 62 8.73 -11.29 4.88
CA ASN A 62 7.63 -12.02 4.23
C ASN A 62 6.26 -11.52 4.68
N ILE A 63 6.10 -11.16 5.95
CA ILE A 63 4.85 -10.56 6.45
C ILE A 63 4.58 -9.22 5.76
N VAL A 64 5.59 -8.36 5.61
CA VAL A 64 5.43 -7.08 4.88
C VAL A 64 5.04 -7.32 3.42
N LEU A 65 5.70 -8.27 2.75
CA LEU A 65 5.40 -8.62 1.36
C LEU A 65 3.95 -9.10 1.19
N VAL A 66 3.50 -10.03 2.03
CA VAL A 66 2.12 -10.54 1.99
C VAL A 66 1.12 -9.42 2.29
N SER A 67 1.43 -8.56 3.27
CA SER A 67 0.58 -7.42 3.61
C SER A 67 0.41 -6.45 2.43
N TYR A 68 1.51 -6.17 1.72
CA TYR A 68 1.47 -5.37 0.48
C TYR A 68 0.54 -6.00 -0.56
N ILE A 69 0.73 -7.28 -0.86
CA ILE A 69 -0.08 -8.00 -1.87
C ILE A 69 -1.57 -7.95 -1.50
N VAL A 70 -1.91 -8.23 -0.25
CA VAL A 70 -3.30 -8.22 0.22
C VAL A 70 -3.91 -6.82 0.06
N ILE A 71 -3.21 -5.78 0.50
CA ILE A 71 -3.69 -4.40 0.40
C ILE A 71 -3.85 -3.99 -1.07
N SER A 72 -2.89 -4.29 -1.93
CA SER A 72 -2.98 -4.04 -3.37
C SER A 72 -4.20 -4.72 -3.99
N VAL A 73 -4.44 -5.99 -3.69
CA VAL A 73 -5.61 -6.73 -4.21
C VAL A 73 -6.93 -6.14 -3.70
N LEU A 74 -7.00 -5.75 -2.43
CA LEU A 74 -8.19 -5.13 -1.85
C LEU A 74 -8.49 -3.76 -2.49
N GLU A 75 -7.46 -3.00 -2.82
CA GLU A 75 -7.59 -1.73 -3.52
C GLU A 75 -8.04 -1.88 -4.96
N ASP A 76 -7.44 -2.82 -5.70
CA ASP A 76 -7.85 -3.15 -7.06
C ASP A 76 -9.33 -3.56 -7.11
N ARG A 77 -9.79 -4.32 -6.12
CA ARG A 77 -11.22 -4.68 -5.98
C ARG A 77 -12.11 -3.48 -5.68
N LYS A 78 -11.69 -2.57 -4.79
CA LYS A 78 -12.47 -1.35 -4.49
C LYS A 78 -12.58 -0.43 -5.71
N ALA A 79 -11.52 -0.30 -6.50
CA ALA A 79 -11.54 0.47 -7.74
C ALA A 79 -12.54 -0.09 -8.76
N GLN A 80 -12.75 -1.40 -8.78
CA GLN A 80 -13.71 -2.06 -9.68
C GLN A 80 -15.18 -1.97 -9.21
N VAL A 81 -15.43 -1.72 -7.92
CA VAL A 81 -16.78 -1.73 -7.31
C VAL A 81 -17.34 -0.32 -7.09
N ALA A 82 -16.51 0.73 -7.16
CA ALA A 82 -16.98 2.11 -7.07
C ALA A 82 -17.90 2.45 -8.26
N PRO A 83 -19.18 2.81 -8.05
CA PRO A 83 -20.05 3.26 -9.13
C PRO A 83 -19.49 4.57 -9.71
N GLU A 84 -19.50 4.71 -11.04
CA GLU A 84 -19.34 6.03 -11.67
C GLU A 84 -20.27 7.04 -10.97
N PRO A 85 -19.79 8.25 -10.60
CA PRO A 85 -20.68 9.28 -10.11
C PRO A 85 -21.69 9.58 -11.23
N GLN A 86 -22.94 9.19 -10.97
CA GLN A 86 -24.05 9.45 -11.89
C GLN A 86 -24.11 10.96 -12.14
N PRO A 87 -24.15 11.41 -13.41
CA PRO A 87 -24.34 12.81 -13.71
C PRO A 87 -25.74 13.21 -13.22
N GLU A 88 -25.80 14.12 -12.26
CA GLU A 88 -27.05 14.79 -11.87
C GLU A 88 -27.57 15.58 -13.07
N SER A 89 -28.35 14.92 -13.93
CA SER A 89 -29.27 15.61 -14.81
C SER A 89 -30.54 15.94 -14.00
N LYS A 90 -30.89 17.23 -14.06
CA LYS A 90 -32.21 17.88 -13.80
C LYS A 90 -32.29 18.73 -12.53
N LYS A 91 -32.10 20.05 -12.73
CA LYS A 91 -33.21 20.97 -12.49
C LYS A 91 -33.22 22.11 -13.52
N ASN A 92 -34.02 21.89 -14.56
CA ASN A 92 -34.62 22.95 -15.37
C ASN A 92 -35.70 23.62 -14.49
N LYS A 93 -35.57 24.92 -14.22
CA LYS A 93 -36.68 25.87 -14.21
C LYS A 93 -36.15 27.31 -14.32
#